data_AF-A0A935D7U0-F1
#
_entry.id   AF-A0A935D7U0-F1
#
_cell.length_a   1.000
_cell.length_b   1.000
_cell.length_c   1.000
_cell.angle_alpha   90.00
_cell.angle_beta   90.00
_cell.angle_gamma   90.00
#
_symmetry.space_group_name_H-M   'P 1'
#
loop_
_entity.id
_entity.type
_entity.pdbx_description
1 polymer ?
#
loop_
_entity_poly.entity_id
_entity_poly.type
_entity_poly.pdbx_seq_one_letter_code
_entity_poly.pdbx_strand_id
1 'polypeptide(L)'
;MRSKLTIPMFICMLFSSTALFAQETAVSDSVVIQVMGVAISGNKVTRDRIILRELVVKEGEACGSTALYEKLERSRQNLMNTGLFNSVTVLPLYLNKTTAMIEVTVNERWYWWPALVFDLADPNFNTWWLTKDLSRVNYGVYLYKYNFRGQNETVYVNAQFGYTQQYAIRYKVPYLDKQQKWGMSVGASFYQQAEITAGTLDNKRILIRNPDGSNRDVWSADIGATLRKTHDFRHSWRLGFTQAEVADTIVHVAEDYFNGNSNTTRYLSLTYSVTWDKRNLRSFPTKGHFAELRLDRYGLGLLDKNAPEVTTAYLEATRWFKLNERFTFALGARGKRTFGRQPYYVQQGLGYRNSVRGYEYYVIDGDHYALGKANFLFALFKPKTFRVEFIPIESFRTVYFALYLDAFVDAGYVWDSRYADQNFLANSPMSGYGLGLDLVTSYDQVARLEYTFNALGESGFFLHFTHPF
;
A
#
# COMPACT_ATOMS: atom_id res chain seq x y z
N MET A 1 -24.34 -35.81 -1.57
CA MET A 1 -23.29 -35.86 -0.53
C MET A 1 -22.65 -34.49 -0.44
N ARG A 2 -22.95 -33.72 0.61
CA ARG A 2 -22.46 -32.34 0.79
C ARG A 2 -21.11 -32.38 1.48
N SER A 3 -20.02 -32.14 0.75
CA SER A 3 -18.71 -31.90 1.36
C SER A 3 -18.72 -30.49 1.96
N LYS A 4 -18.68 -30.42 3.29
CA LYS A 4 -18.45 -29.17 4.02
C LYS A 4 -16.97 -28.84 3.84
N LEU A 5 -16.67 -27.84 3.03
CA LEU A 5 -15.34 -27.31 2.79
C LEU A 5 -14.88 -26.56 4.06
N THR A 6 -14.12 -27.22 4.92
CA THR A 6 -13.50 -26.63 6.12
C THR A 6 -12.31 -25.77 5.72
N ILE A 7 -12.56 -24.52 5.32
CA ILE A 7 -11.54 -23.51 4.99
C ILE A 7 -11.05 -22.65 6.19
N PRO A 8 -11.65 -22.59 7.40
CA PRO A 8 -11.17 -21.60 8.39
C PRO A 8 -9.90 -22.03 9.16
N MET A 9 -9.36 -23.23 8.96
CA MET A 9 -8.25 -23.75 9.79
C MET A 9 -6.84 -23.40 9.28
N PHE A 10 -6.68 -23.10 7.99
CA PHE A 10 -5.36 -22.81 7.40
C PHE A 10 -4.84 -21.40 7.71
N ILE A 11 -5.72 -20.41 7.90
CA ILE A 11 -5.33 -19.02 8.22
C ILE A 11 -4.82 -18.93 9.67
N CYS A 12 -5.38 -19.72 10.60
CA CYS A 12 -4.86 -19.77 11.97
C CYS A 12 -3.47 -20.40 12.06
N MET A 13 -3.15 -21.44 11.28
CA MET A 13 -1.83 -22.10 11.32
C MET A 13 -0.68 -21.19 10.87
N LEU A 14 -0.92 -20.23 9.98
CA LEU A 14 0.08 -19.26 9.54
C LEU A 14 0.49 -18.24 10.62
N PHE A 15 -0.33 -18.07 11.66
CA PHE A 15 -0.07 -17.19 12.80
C PHE A 15 0.19 -17.93 14.11
N SER A 16 0.03 -19.26 14.14
CA SER A 16 0.19 -20.11 15.32
C SER A 16 1.36 -21.10 15.23
N SER A 17 2.32 -20.88 14.33
CA SER A 17 3.63 -21.54 14.44
C SER A 17 4.40 -20.98 15.64
N THR A 18 4.05 -21.47 16.82
CA THR A 18 4.90 -21.46 18.01
C THR A 18 6.26 -22.03 17.63
N ALA A 19 7.29 -21.34 18.09
CA ALA A 19 8.69 -21.61 17.85
C ALA A 19 9.06 -23.09 18.01
N LEU A 20 9.41 -23.75 16.90
CA LEU A 20 10.45 -24.76 16.87
C LEU A 20 11.73 -24.05 16.40
N PHE A 21 12.21 -23.13 17.23
CA PHE A 21 13.60 -22.72 17.19
C PHE A 21 14.34 -23.50 18.27
N ALA A 22 15.49 -24.02 17.85
CA ALA A 22 16.49 -24.62 18.71
C ALA A 22 16.69 -23.82 19.99
N GLN A 23 17.02 -24.54 21.06
CA GLN A 23 17.39 -24.01 22.35
C GLN A 23 18.52 -22.98 22.17
N GLU A 24 18.15 -21.69 22.04
CA GLU A 24 19.07 -20.59 22.25
C GLU A 24 19.45 -20.67 23.73
N THR A 25 20.67 -21.13 23.96
CA THR A 25 21.33 -21.02 25.25
C THR A 25 21.19 -19.59 25.72
N ALA A 26 20.46 -19.39 26.82
CA ALA A 26 20.36 -18.10 27.49
C ALA A 26 21.77 -17.64 27.84
N VAL A 27 22.32 -16.74 27.03
CA VAL A 27 23.50 -15.98 27.41
C VAL A 27 23.04 -15.09 28.55
N SER A 28 23.49 -15.42 29.76
CA SER A 28 23.35 -14.58 30.93
C SER A 28 23.93 -13.21 30.61
N ASP A 29 23.05 -12.23 30.41
CA ASP A 29 23.39 -10.84 30.15
C ASP A 29 23.78 -10.20 31.48
N SER A 30 25.00 -10.46 31.95
CA SER A 30 25.45 -10.07 33.30
C SER A 30 25.64 -8.56 33.46
N VAL A 31 25.60 -7.79 32.37
CA VAL A 31 25.81 -6.34 32.38
C VAL A 31 24.51 -5.62 32.04
N VAL A 32 23.93 -5.00 33.06
CA VAL A 32 22.81 -4.06 32.91
C VAL A 32 23.37 -2.70 32.53
N ILE A 33 22.87 -2.16 31.42
CA ILE A 33 23.25 -0.83 30.92
C ILE A 33 22.09 0.13 31.20
N GLN A 34 22.40 1.21 31.91
CA GLN A 34 21.51 2.33 32.14
C GLN A 34 21.66 3.35 31.01
N VAL A 35 20.53 3.72 30.41
CA VAL A 35 20.45 4.73 29.35
C VAL A 35 20.34 6.10 29.99
N MET A 36 21.40 6.89 29.87
CA MET A 36 21.46 8.21 30.50
C MET A 36 20.62 9.25 29.74
N GLY A 37 20.60 9.17 28.41
CA GLY A 37 19.95 10.16 27.55
C GLY A 37 20.10 9.83 26.07
N VAL A 38 19.45 10.63 25.21
CA VAL A 38 19.54 10.51 23.75
C VAL A 38 20.12 11.80 23.15
N ALA A 39 21.20 11.68 22.36
CA ALA A 39 21.72 12.76 21.52
C ALA A 39 21.22 12.58 20.08
N ILE A 40 20.63 13.61 19.49
CA ILE A 40 20.11 13.57 18.11
C ILE A 40 20.92 14.54 17.26
N SER A 41 21.33 14.09 16.08
CA SER A 41 22.08 14.90 15.11
C SER A 41 21.61 14.66 13.67
N GLY A 42 21.78 15.68 12.82
CA GLY A 42 21.48 15.62 11.38
C GLY A 42 20.04 15.95 10.97
N ASN A 43 19.13 16.17 11.92
CA ASN A 43 17.77 16.65 11.67
C ASN A 43 17.74 18.18 11.54
N LYS A 44 17.60 18.71 10.32
CA LYS A 44 17.54 20.15 10.06
C LYS A 44 16.12 20.70 10.15
N VAL A 45 15.13 19.90 9.71
CA VAL A 45 13.71 20.29 9.65
C VAL A 45 12.87 19.49 10.64
N THR A 46 13.13 18.19 10.76
CA THR A 46 12.38 17.28 11.64
C THR A 46 12.62 17.63 13.09
N ARG A 47 11.55 17.79 13.86
CA ARG A 47 11.66 18.07 15.29
C ARG A 47 12.07 16.81 16.07
N ASP A 48 12.91 16.98 17.08
CA ASP A 48 13.42 15.91 17.94
C ASP A 48 12.32 15.01 18.49
N ARG A 49 11.19 15.59 18.92
CA ARG A 49 10.03 14.82 19.43
C ARG A 49 9.48 13.79 18.43
N ILE A 50 9.67 13.99 17.12
CA ILE A 50 9.25 13.02 16.10
C ILE A 50 10.20 11.83 16.09
N ILE A 51 11.50 12.09 16.26
CA ILE A 51 12.54 11.06 16.34
C ILE A 51 12.39 10.27 17.64
N LEU A 52 12.29 10.96 18.78
CA LEU A 52 12.11 10.36 20.10
C LEU A 52 10.87 9.47 20.18
N ARG A 53 9.78 9.84 19.48
CA ARG A 53 8.54 9.05 19.44
C ARG A 53 8.73 7.66 18.84
N GLU A 54 9.67 7.50 17.91
CA GLU A 54 9.91 6.25 17.20
C GLU A 54 10.99 5.39 17.87
N LEU A 55 11.73 5.92 18.84
CA LEU A 55 12.63 5.15 19.68
C LEU A 55 11.84 4.20 20.60
N VAL A 56 12.38 2.99 20.75
CA VAL A 56 11.85 1.98 21.67
C VAL A 56 12.50 2.12 23.05
N VAL A 57 13.79 2.47 23.08
CA VAL A 57 14.54 2.80 24.29
C VAL A 57 14.13 4.16 24.80
N LYS A 58 13.99 4.29 26.12
CA LYS A 58 13.73 5.58 26.79
C LYS A 58 14.89 5.99 27.69
N GLU A 59 14.99 7.30 27.92
CA GLU A 59 15.92 7.86 28.89
C GLU A 59 15.58 7.35 30.30
N GLY A 60 16.62 7.02 31.08
CA GLY A 60 16.51 6.43 32.42
C GLY A 60 16.20 4.93 32.43
N GLU A 61 15.95 4.30 31.28
CA GLU A 61 15.69 2.87 31.20
C GLU A 61 16.98 2.06 31.42
N ALA A 62 16.86 0.92 32.10
CA ALA A 62 17.95 -0.04 32.28
C ALA A 62 17.57 -1.36 31.60
N CYS A 63 18.48 -1.90 30.78
CA CYS A 63 18.28 -3.21 30.15
C CYS A 63 19.62 -3.93 29.94
N GLY A 64 19.56 -5.25 29.75
CA GLY A 64 20.74 -6.03 29.36
C GLY A 64 21.32 -5.56 28.02
N SER A 65 22.60 -5.87 27.78
CA SER A 65 23.32 -5.52 26.55
C SER A 65 22.62 -6.03 25.30
N THR A 66 22.19 -7.30 25.29
CA THR A 66 21.51 -7.92 24.16
C THR A 66 20.18 -7.23 23.87
N ALA A 67 19.37 -7.03 24.92
CA ALA A 67 18.09 -6.34 24.81
C ALA A 67 18.25 -4.88 24.36
N LEU A 68 19.35 -4.21 24.72
CA LEU A 68 19.66 -2.86 24.25
C LEU A 68 19.84 -2.87 22.73
N TYR A 69 20.73 -3.70 22.19
CA TYR A 69 20.98 -3.76 20.74
C TYR A 69 19.72 -4.10 19.94
N GLU A 70 18.87 -5.01 20.43
CA GLU A 70 17.59 -5.31 19.80
C GLU A 70 16.66 -4.09 19.74
N LYS A 71 16.55 -3.34 20.83
CA LYS A 71 15.76 -2.11 20.87
C LYS A 71 16.34 -1.01 19.99
N LEU A 72 17.67 -0.87 19.91
CA LEU A 72 18.31 0.11 19.03
C LEU A 72 18.06 -0.22 17.56
N GLU A 73 18.20 -1.49 17.16
CA GLU A 73 17.88 -1.91 15.79
C GLU A 73 16.40 -1.73 15.48
N ARG A 74 15.49 -2.03 16.42
CA ARG A 74 14.07 -1.75 16.24
C ARG A 74 13.77 -0.26 16.10
N SER A 75 14.44 0.58 16.89
CA SER A 75 14.33 2.05 16.81
C SER A 75 14.80 2.57 15.46
N ARG A 76 15.94 2.06 14.96
CA ARG A 76 16.46 2.37 13.63
C ARG A 76 15.46 2.01 12.52
N GLN A 77 14.85 0.82 12.60
CA GLN A 77 13.80 0.37 11.66
C GLN A 77 12.56 1.26 11.72
N ASN A 78 12.08 1.63 12.92
CA ASN A 78 10.94 2.52 13.08
C ASN A 78 11.20 3.88 12.43
N LEU A 79 12.38 4.47 12.67
CA LEU A 79 12.82 5.73 12.08
C LEU A 79 12.92 5.64 10.56
N MET A 80 13.53 4.59 10.01
CA MET A 80 13.57 4.37 8.55
C MET A 80 12.15 4.25 7.96
N ASN A 81 11.25 3.53 8.65
CA ASN A 81 9.87 3.32 8.23
C ASN A 81 8.97 4.55 8.37
N THR A 82 9.47 5.66 8.91
CA THR A 82 8.80 6.97 8.80
C THR A 82 8.84 7.54 7.39
N GLY A 83 9.83 7.13 6.58
CA GLY A 83 10.08 7.71 5.26
C GLY A 83 10.70 9.11 5.30
N LEU A 84 11.13 9.59 6.47
CA LEU A 84 11.69 10.94 6.65
C LEU A 84 13.20 11.02 6.41
N PHE A 85 13.89 9.88 6.42
CA PHE A 85 15.35 9.81 6.39
C PHE A 85 15.86 8.89 5.27
N ASN A 86 16.96 9.25 4.64
CA ASN A 86 17.70 8.39 3.70
C ASN A 86 18.51 7.34 4.47
N SER A 87 19.10 7.74 5.59
CA SER A 87 19.88 6.87 6.48
C SER A 87 19.64 7.25 7.93
N VAL A 88 19.71 6.25 8.80
CA VAL A 88 19.57 6.38 10.25
C VAL A 88 20.59 5.45 10.90
N THR A 89 21.38 6.02 11.81
CA THR A 89 22.32 5.30 12.66
C THR A 89 21.90 5.51 14.10
N VAL A 90 21.78 4.41 14.86
CA VAL A 90 21.43 4.43 16.29
C VAL A 90 22.46 3.58 17.02
N LEU A 91 23.35 4.19 17.80
CA LEU A 91 24.45 3.52 18.46
C LEU A 91 24.55 3.92 19.94
N PRO A 92 24.97 3.01 20.83
CA PRO A 92 25.26 3.35 22.21
C PRO A 92 26.68 3.93 22.33
N LEU A 93 26.80 5.11 22.93
CA LEU A 93 28.06 5.71 23.35
C LEU A 93 28.26 5.41 24.85
N TYR A 94 29.12 4.45 25.15
CA TYR A 94 29.39 4.03 26.52
C TYR A 94 30.20 5.08 27.26
N LEU A 95 29.66 5.57 28.37
CA LEU A 95 30.36 6.47 29.29
C LEU A 95 31.16 5.66 30.32
N ASN A 96 30.67 4.48 30.66
CA ASN A 96 31.33 3.47 31.47
C ASN A 96 30.74 2.07 31.17
N LYS A 97 31.09 1.03 31.93
CA LYS A 97 30.63 -0.35 31.70
C LYS A 97 29.11 -0.56 31.89
N THR A 98 28.44 0.34 32.60
CA THR A 98 27.02 0.21 33.01
C THR A 98 26.16 1.38 32.57
N THR A 99 26.73 2.37 31.86
CA THR A 99 26.03 3.60 31.49
C THR A 99 26.37 3.97 30.06
N ALA A 100 25.34 4.20 29.25
CA ALA A 100 25.48 4.62 27.86
C ALA A 100 24.54 5.77 27.52
N MET A 101 24.98 6.64 26.61
CA MET A 101 24.15 7.62 25.93
C MET A 101 23.78 7.06 24.55
N ILE A 102 22.56 7.26 24.07
CA ILE A 102 22.17 6.80 22.74
C ILE A 102 22.40 7.93 21.73
N GLU A 103 23.27 7.70 20.75
CA GLU A 103 23.50 8.61 19.65
C GLU A 103 22.61 8.22 18.46
N VAL A 104 21.78 9.16 18.02
CA VAL A 104 20.89 9.03 16.87
C VAL A 104 21.33 10.02 15.80
N THR A 105 21.97 9.53 14.74
CA THR A 105 22.37 10.33 13.59
C THR A 105 21.45 10.05 12.41
N VAL A 106 20.87 11.09 11.82
CA VAL A 106 19.94 10.98 10.69
C VAL A 106 20.37 11.79 9.48
N ASN A 107 20.03 11.33 8.28
CA ASN A 107 20.13 12.12 7.04
C ASN A 107 18.73 12.33 6.47
N GLU A 108 18.24 13.57 6.49
CA GLU A 108 16.88 13.91 6.04
C GLU A 108 16.72 13.77 4.53
N ARG A 109 15.58 13.19 4.13
CA ARG A 109 15.15 13.15 2.73
C ARG A 109 14.76 14.54 2.25
N TRP A 110 14.72 14.71 0.93
CA TRP A 110 14.07 15.87 0.36
C TRP A 110 12.55 15.75 0.54
N TYR A 111 11.95 16.81 1.10
CA TYR A 111 10.55 16.80 1.49
C TYR A 111 9.60 17.41 0.46
N TRP A 112 10.12 18.03 -0.60
CA TRP A 112 9.33 18.54 -1.72
C TRP A 112 9.47 17.56 -2.88
N TRP A 113 8.38 16.92 -3.25
CA TRP A 113 8.33 15.96 -4.35
C TRP A 113 7.31 16.42 -5.39
N PRO A 114 7.73 17.22 -6.38
CA PRO A 114 6.94 17.49 -7.57
C PRO A 114 7.07 16.30 -8.51
N ALA A 115 5.93 15.69 -8.86
CA ALA A 115 5.85 14.69 -9.91
C ALA A 115 4.97 15.26 -11.04
N LEU A 116 5.50 15.24 -12.26
CA LEU A 116 4.75 15.64 -13.44
C LEU A 116 3.79 14.51 -13.81
N VAL A 117 2.55 14.87 -14.12
CA VAL A 117 1.60 13.97 -14.76
C VAL A 117 1.80 14.09 -16.25
N PHE A 118 2.07 12.97 -16.88
CA PHE A 118 1.99 12.83 -18.32
C PHE A 118 1.56 11.39 -18.61
N ASP A 119 0.30 11.21 -18.96
CA ASP A 119 -0.28 9.90 -19.22
C ASP A 119 -1.15 9.95 -20.48
N LEU A 120 -1.18 8.86 -21.22
CA LEU A 120 -1.98 8.73 -22.44
C LEU A 120 -3.23 7.94 -22.11
N ALA A 121 -4.39 8.44 -22.54
CA ALA A 121 -5.63 7.69 -22.40
C ALA A 121 -5.67 6.43 -23.29
N ASP A 122 -4.83 6.38 -24.31
CA ASP A 122 -4.70 5.21 -25.17
C ASP A 122 -3.90 4.08 -24.50
N PRO A 123 -4.25 2.81 -24.75
CA PRO A 123 -3.60 1.66 -24.10
C PRO A 123 -2.08 1.58 -24.27
N ASN A 124 -1.52 2.24 -25.30
CA ASN A 124 -0.08 2.35 -25.49
C ASN A 124 0.30 3.58 -26.36
N PHE A 125 1.56 4.00 -26.26
CA PHE A 125 2.12 5.13 -27.01
C PHE A 125 2.02 4.98 -28.53
N ASN A 126 2.15 3.76 -29.07
CA ASN A 126 2.11 3.55 -30.52
C ASN A 126 0.73 3.84 -31.11
N THR A 127 -0.34 3.45 -30.40
CA THR A 127 -1.71 3.79 -30.77
C THR A 127 -1.91 5.31 -30.79
N TRP A 128 -1.43 6.00 -29.76
CA TRP A 128 -1.46 7.45 -29.72
C TRP A 128 -0.57 8.10 -30.79
N TRP A 129 0.59 7.53 -31.12
CA TRP A 129 1.52 8.08 -32.10
C TRP A 129 0.97 8.05 -33.54
N LEU A 130 0.09 7.09 -33.83
CA LEU A 130 -0.62 7.01 -35.11
C LEU A 130 -1.66 8.13 -35.24
N THR A 131 -2.37 8.46 -34.15
CA THR A 131 -3.43 9.49 -34.16
C THR A 131 -2.90 10.89 -33.84
N LYS A 132 -1.83 10.96 -33.05
CA LYS A 132 -1.25 12.16 -32.40
C LYS A 132 -2.31 13.04 -31.74
N ASP A 133 -3.35 12.42 -31.21
CA ASP A 133 -4.50 13.13 -30.66
C ASP A 133 -4.15 13.71 -29.29
N LEU A 134 -3.83 15.01 -29.27
CA LEU A 134 -3.50 15.74 -28.04
C LEU A 134 -4.67 15.80 -27.05
N SER A 135 -5.91 15.59 -27.50
CA SER A 135 -7.09 15.56 -26.61
C SER A 135 -7.10 14.35 -25.67
N ARG A 136 -6.33 13.31 -26.00
CA ARG A 136 -6.19 12.06 -25.25
C ARG A 136 -4.97 12.05 -24.32
N VAL A 137 -4.37 13.21 -24.08
CA VAL A 137 -3.24 13.38 -23.16
C VAL A 137 -3.76 13.91 -21.83
N ASN A 138 -3.33 13.27 -20.74
CA ASN A 138 -3.45 13.78 -19.38
C ASN A 138 -2.14 14.46 -18.99
N TYR A 139 -2.22 15.66 -18.43
CA TYR A 139 -1.05 16.39 -17.96
C TYR A 139 -1.34 17.16 -16.68
N GLY A 140 -0.31 17.48 -15.90
CA GLY A 140 -0.51 18.15 -14.62
C GLY A 140 0.63 17.99 -13.65
N VAL A 141 0.36 18.26 -12.39
CA VAL A 141 1.34 18.18 -11.30
C VAL A 141 0.73 17.51 -10.07
N TYR A 142 1.41 16.48 -9.58
CA TYR A 142 1.28 15.98 -8.22
C TYR A 142 2.36 16.62 -7.36
N LEU A 143 1.97 17.30 -6.29
CA LEU A 143 2.89 17.91 -5.33
C LEU A 143 2.72 17.27 -3.97
N TYR A 144 3.78 16.60 -3.52
CA TYR A 144 3.90 16.11 -2.15
C TYR A 144 4.81 17.03 -1.35
N LYS A 145 4.30 17.54 -0.23
CA LYS A 145 5.10 18.14 0.81
C LYS A 145 5.08 17.25 2.04
N TYR A 146 6.10 16.40 2.16
CA TYR A 146 6.34 15.58 3.34
C TYR A 146 6.91 16.42 4.48
N ASN A 147 6.84 15.88 5.69
CA ASN A 147 7.36 16.50 6.92
C ASN A 147 7.00 17.99 7.07
N PHE A 148 5.77 18.35 6.73
CA PHE A 148 5.31 19.72 6.84
C PHE A 148 5.47 20.19 8.29
N ARG A 149 6.03 21.40 8.46
CA ARG A 149 6.41 21.99 9.77
C ARG A 149 7.37 21.15 10.63
N GLY A 150 8.03 20.14 10.05
CA GLY A 150 8.93 19.24 10.78
C GLY A 150 8.21 18.22 11.68
N GLN A 151 6.92 17.97 11.45
CA GLN A 151 6.05 17.17 12.33
C GLN A 151 5.62 15.83 11.73
N ASN A 152 6.28 15.35 10.67
CA ASN A 152 5.83 14.22 9.85
C ASN A 152 4.45 14.43 9.19
N GLU A 153 3.99 15.68 9.13
CA GLU A 153 2.75 16.04 8.44
C GLU A 153 2.94 15.94 6.93
N THR A 154 1.89 15.60 6.20
CA THR A 154 1.94 15.52 4.74
C THR A 154 0.83 16.37 4.14
N VAL A 155 1.21 17.28 3.25
CA VAL A 155 0.30 17.99 2.36
C VAL A 155 0.44 17.39 0.97
N TYR A 156 -0.69 17.08 0.36
CA TYR A 156 -0.80 16.52 -0.98
C TYR A 156 -1.72 17.41 -1.80
N VAL A 157 -1.26 17.80 -2.99
CA VAL A 157 -2.06 18.51 -3.98
C VAL A 157 -1.89 17.82 -5.32
N ASN A 158 -3.00 17.56 -5.99
CA ASN A 158 -3.04 17.12 -7.37
C ASN A 158 -3.83 18.11 -8.21
N ALA A 159 -3.25 18.52 -9.33
CA ALA A 159 -3.96 19.19 -10.40
C ALA A 159 -3.60 18.51 -11.72
N GLN A 160 -4.52 17.68 -12.20
CA GLN A 160 -4.43 16.97 -13.47
C GLN A 160 -5.54 17.44 -14.41
N PHE A 161 -5.15 17.70 -15.65
CA PHE A 161 -5.95 18.22 -16.74
C PHE A 161 -5.85 17.28 -17.95
N GLY A 162 -6.65 17.54 -18.99
CA GLY A 162 -6.65 16.76 -20.23
C GLY A 162 -7.83 15.81 -20.32
N TYR A 163 -7.59 14.60 -20.84
CA TYR A 163 -8.64 13.59 -21.11
C TYR A 163 -9.46 13.20 -19.87
N THR A 164 -8.79 13.12 -18.73
CA THR A 164 -9.38 12.94 -17.40
C THR A 164 -8.89 14.08 -16.51
N GLN A 165 -9.84 14.78 -15.91
CA GLN A 165 -9.51 15.86 -14.97
C GLN A 165 -9.59 15.34 -13.56
N GLN A 166 -8.59 15.67 -12.76
CA GLN A 166 -8.54 15.28 -11.36
C GLN A 166 -7.92 16.40 -10.54
N TYR A 167 -8.69 16.89 -9.58
CA TYR A 167 -8.20 17.84 -8.57
C TYR A 167 -8.33 17.19 -7.22
N ALA A 168 -7.27 17.20 -6.43
CA ALA A 168 -7.33 16.66 -5.08
C ALA A 168 -6.44 17.43 -4.13
N ILE A 169 -6.92 17.59 -2.91
CA ILE A 169 -6.13 18.12 -1.80
C ILE A 169 -6.29 17.20 -0.60
N ARG A 170 -5.18 16.95 0.10
CA ARG A 170 -5.21 16.19 1.34
C ARG A 170 -4.19 16.73 2.32
N TYR A 171 -4.59 16.81 3.58
CA TYR A 171 -3.71 17.12 4.68
C TYR A 171 -3.78 16.02 5.73
N LYS A 172 -2.61 15.49 6.11
CA LYS A 172 -2.47 14.40 7.08
C LYS A 172 -1.55 14.84 8.22
N VAL A 173 -2.06 14.72 9.44
CA VAL A 173 -1.33 15.00 10.69
C VAL A 173 -1.23 13.69 11.48
N PRO A 174 -0.05 13.04 11.54
CA PRO A 174 0.08 11.76 12.23
C PRO A 174 -0.04 11.87 13.76
N TYR A 175 0.28 13.03 14.32
CA TYR A 175 0.36 13.26 15.77
C TYR A 175 -0.33 14.57 16.17
N LEU A 176 -1.63 14.49 16.43
CA LEU A 176 -2.49 15.61 16.83
C LEU A 176 -2.38 15.91 18.33
N ASP A 177 -2.25 14.88 19.16
CA ASP A 177 -2.22 15.00 20.62
C ASP A 177 -0.78 15.08 21.17
N LYS A 178 -0.65 15.57 22.41
CA LYS A 178 0.64 15.68 23.10
C LYS A 178 1.35 14.33 23.29
N GLN A 179 0.60 13.22 23.41
CA GLN A 179 1.17 11.88 23.54
C GLN A 179 1.52 11.23 22.19
N GLN A 180 1.24 11.92 21.06
CA GLN A 180 1.55 11.48 19.70
C GLN A 180 0.98 10.09 19.38
N LYS A 181 -0.28 9.87 19.74
CA LYS A 181 -1.03 8.63 19.52
C LYS A 181 -2.15 8.81 18.50
N TRP A 182 -2.84 9.95 18.54
CA TRP A 182 -3.92 10.30 17.64
C TRP A 182 -3.38 11.05 16.44
N GLY A 183 -3.94 10.76 15.27
CA GLY A 183 -3.71 11.50 14.04
C GLY A 183 -5.02 11.80 13.35
N MET A 184 -4.97 12.72 12.39
CA MET A 184 -6.12 13.10 11.58
C MET A 184 -5.72 13.21 10.10
N SER A 185 -6.71 13.04 9.24
CA SER A 185 -6.59 13.39 7.83
C SER A 185 -7.86 14.05 7.34
N VAL A 186 -7.74 15.05 6.49
CA VAL A 186 -8.85 15.63 5.74
C VAL A 186 -8.49 15.66 4.26
N GLY A 187 -9.44 15.34 3.40
CA GLY A 187 -9.23 15.38 1.96
C GLY A 187 -10.49 15.74 1.21
N ALA A 188 -10.30 16.32 0.03
CA ALA A 188 -11.34 16.55 -0.95
C ALA A 188 -10.78 16.28 -2.34
N SER A 189 -11.63 15.82 -3.25
CA SER A 189 -11.25 15.54 -4.62
C SER A 189 -12.43 15.65 -5.59
N PHE A 190 -12.12 16.04 -6.81
CA PHE A 190 -13.00 15.99 -7.97
C PHE A 190 -12.35 15.15 -9.05
N TYR A 191 -13.14 14.28 -9.68
CA TYR A 191 -12.75 13.47 -10.82
C TYR A 191 -13.80 13.65 -11.92
N GLN A 192 -13.33 13.91 -13.14
CA GLN A 192 -14.18 14.01 -14.32
C GLN A 192 -13.57 13.14 -15.43
N GLN A 193 -14.39 12.27 -16.00
CA GLN A 193 -13.94 11.24 -16.94
C GLN A 193 -14.85 11.18 -18.16
N ALA A 194 -14.28 11.46 -19.34
CA ALA A 194 -14.96 11.28 -20.62
C ALA A 194 -15.15 9.80 -21.00
N GLU A 195 -14.34 8.90 -20.42
CA GLU A 195 -14.39 7.46 -20.66
C GLU A 195 -14.43 6.69 -19.35
N ILE A 196 -15.37 5.75 -19.24
CA ILE A 196 -15.55 4.91 -18.06
C ILE A 196 -15.78 3.46 -18.45
N THR A 197 -15.45 2.56 -17.52
CA THR A 197 -15.88 1.17 -17.61
C THR A 197 -17.37 1.08 -17.28
N ALA A 198 -18.16 0.52 -18.18
CA ALA A 198 -19.60 0.30 -17.99
C ALA A 198 -19.95 -1.18 -17.73
N GLY A 199 -19.03 -2.10 -18.02
CA GLY A 199 -19.22 -3.53 -17.83
C GLY A 199 -17.95 -4.30 -18.14
N THR A 200 -18.02 -5.63 -18.02
CA THR A 200 -16.91 -6.53 -18.33
C THR A 200 -17.42 -7.72 -19.13
N LEU A 201 -16.80 -7.99 -20.27
CA LEU A 201 -17.09 -9.11 -21.17
C LEU A 201 -15.79 -9.84 -21.49
N ASP A 202 -15.80 -11.18 -21.45
CA ASP A 202 -14.61 -12.02 -21.63
C ASP A 202 -13.43 -11.59 -20.74
N ASN A 203 -13.76 -11.17 -19.51
CA ASN A 203 -12.82 -10.62 -18.54
C ASN A 203 -12.04 -9.39 -19.04
N LYS A 204 -12.61 -8.62 -19.98
CA LYS A 204 -12.08 -7.35 -20.47
C LYS A 204 -13.10 -6.23 -20.24
N ARG A 205 -12.59 -5.04 -19.93
CA ARG A 205 -13.42 -3.87 -19.65
C ARG A 205 -14.12 -3.39 -20.92
N ILE A 206 -15.43 -3.16 -20.80
CA ILE A 206 -16.22 -2.44 -21.79
C ILE A 206 -16.11 -0.96 -21.46
N LEU A 207 -15.35 -0.23 -22.26
CA LEU A 207 -15.13 1.20 -22.10
C LEU A 207 -16.14 1.98 -22.96
N ILE A 208 -16.87 2.89 -22.34
CA ILE A 208 -17.77 3.81 -23.04
C ILE A 208 -17.17 5.21 -22.96
N ARG A 209 -17.00 5.82 -24.13
CA ARG A 209 -16.50 7.19 -24.29
C ARG A 209 -17.62 8.11 -24.76
N ASN A 210 -17.71 9.29 -24.15
CA ASN A 210 -18.50 10.41 -24.65
C ASN A 210 -17.55 11.42 -25.32
N PRO A 211 -17.69 11.67 -26.64
CA PRO A 211 -16.85 12.64 -27.34
C PRO A 211 -17.20 14.10 -26.99
N ASP A 212 -18.43 14.36 -26.55
CA ASP A 212 -18.97 15.73 -26.39
C ASP A 212 -19.00 16.21 -24.93
N GLY A 213 -18.56 15.38 -23.97
CA GLY A 213 -18.60 15.73 -22.55
C GLY A 213 -18.10 14.65 -21.60
N SER A 214 -18.39 14.84 -20.31
CA SER A 214 -18.08 13.84 -19.28
C SER A 214 -19.06 12.67 -19.33
N ASN A 215 -18.56 11.46 -19.11
CA ASN A 215 -19.38 10.30 -18.80
C ASN A 215 -19.56 10.09 -17.30
N ARG A 216 -18.65 10.62 -16.48
CA ARG A 216 -18.74 10.50 -15.03
C ARG A 216 -18.02 11.63 -14.31
N ASP A 217 -18.75 12.27 -13.40
CA ASP A 217 -18.23 13.26 -12.47
C ASP A 217 -18.37 12.75 -11.04
N VAL A 218 -17.30 12.85 -10.26
CA VAL A 218 -17.27 12.39 -8.86
C VAL A 218 -16.67 13.45 -7.96
N TRP A 219 -17.49 13.97 -7.06
CA TRP A 219 -17.06 14.75 -5.92
C TRP A 219 -16.88 13.84 -4.72
N SER A 220 -15.77 13.98 -4.01
CA SER A 220 -15.51 13.23 -2.79
C SER A 220 -14.85 14.10 -1.74
N ALA A 221 -15.22 13.87 -0.49
CA ALA A 221 -14.58 14.46 0.67
C ALA A 221 -14.48 13.42 1.78
N ASP A 222 -13.41 13.46 2.58
CA ASP A 222 -13.28 12.57 3.72
C ASP A 222 -12.58 13.24 4.91
N ILE A 223 -13.00 12.81 6.09
CA ILE A 223 -12.28 13.03 7.34
C ILE A 223 -11.88 11.68 7.92
N GLY A 224 -10.70 11.62 8.50
CA GLY A 224 -10.17 10.40 9.10
C GLY A 224 -9.50 10.67 10.42
N ALA A 225 -9.57 9.68 11.30
CA ALA A 225 -8.86 9.63 12.57
C ALA A 225 -8.01 8.37 12.61
N THR A 226 -6.82 8.45 13.21
CA THR A 226 -5.94 7.29 13.41
C THR A 226 -5.49 7.22 14.85
N LEU A 227 -5.40 6.02 15.42
CA LEU A 227 -4.88 5.77 16.75
C LEU A 227 -3.72 4.77 16.68
N ARG A 228 -2.52 5.19 17.06
CA ARG A 228 -1.30 4.39 17.12
C ARG A 228 -0.75 4.41 18.55
N LYS A 229 -1.24 3.48 19.39
CA LYS A 229 -0.79 3.32 20.79
C LYS A 229 0.63 2.74 20.87
N THR A 230 0.94 1.74 20.05
CA THR A 230 2.26 1.09 19.95
C THR A 230 2.89 1.41 18.59
N HIS A 231 4.16 1.07 18.37
CA HIS A 231 4.80 1.31 17.08
C HIS A 231 4.21 0.48 15.93
N ASP A 232 3.60 -0.66 16.25
CA ASP A 232 3.27 -1.70 15.28
C ASP A 232 1.77 -1.80 15.02
N PHE A 233 0.93 -1.32 15.94
CA PHE A 233 -0.52 -1.47 15.86
C PHE A 233 -1.21 -0.13 15.63
N ARG A 234 -2.11 -0.08 14.65
CA ARG A 234 -2.83 1.13 14.26
C ARG A 234 -4.29 0.83 14.02
N HIS A 235 -5.15 1.68 14.57
CA HIS A 235 -6.55 1.77 14.17
C HIS A 235 -6.75 3.00 13.29
N SER A 236 -7.62 2.89 12.29
CA SER A 236 -7.99 4.00 11.42
C SER A 236 -9.50 4.01 11.20
N TRP A 237 -10.10 5.19 11.27
CA TRP A 237 -11.49 5.44 10.92
C TRP A 237 -11.52 6.51 9.84
N ARG A 238 -12.41 6.35 8.85
CA ARG A 238 -12.64 7.37 7.83
C ARG A 238 -14.13 7.48 7.55
N LEU A 239 -14.66 8.69 7.67
CA LEU A 239 -15.99 9.05 7.18
C LEU A 239 -15.80 9.77 5.84
N GLY A 240 -16.37 9.20 4.79
CA GLY A 240 -16.33 9.74 3.43
C GLY A 240 -17.71 10.19 2.97
N PHE A 241 -17.74 11.20 2.14
CA PHE A 241 -18.87 11.63 1.33
C PHE A 241 -18.50 11.44 -0.14
N THR A 242 -19.41 10.85 -0.91
CA THR A 242 -19.27 10.70 -2.36
C THR A 242 -20.56 11.14 -3.03
N GLN A 243 -20.42 11.98 -4.06
CA GLN A 243 -21.46 12.30 -5.02
C GLN A 243 -20.92 11.93 -6.40
N ALA A 244 -21.57 10.98 -7.06
CA ALA A 244 -21.23 10.55 -8.41
C ALA A 244 -22.41 10.76 -9.35
N GLU A 245 -22.13 11.23 -10.55
CA GLU A 245 -23.08 11.50 -11.62
C GLU A 245 -22.55 10.87 -12.91
N VAL A 246 -23.43 10.29 -13.73
CA VAL A 246 -23.10 9.68 -15.02
C VAL A 246 -24.03 10.18 -16.11
N ALA A 247 -23.58 10.13 -17.37
CA ALA A 247 -24.41 10.46 -18.51
C ALA A 247 -25.55 9.44 -18.68
N ASP A 248 -26.69 9.89 -19.23
CA ASP A 248 -27.89 9.07 -19.42
C ASP A 248 -27.61 7.81 -20.27
N THR A 249 -26.71 7.90 -21.25
CA THR A 249 -26.27 6.75 -22.06
C THR A 249 -25.73 5.61 -21.20
N ILE A 250 -25.05 5.90 -20.10
CA ILE A 250 -24.48 4.89 -19.20
C ILE A 250 -25.58 4.12 -18.49
N VAL A 251 -26.62 4.81 -18.04
CA VAL A 251 -27.78 4.21 -17.35
C VAL A 251 -28.51 3.23 -18.28
N HIS A 252 -28.57 3.53 -19.58
CA HIS A 252 -29.19 2.66 -20.58
C HIS A 252 -28.33 1.47 -21.00
N VAL A 253 -27.00 1.62 -21.03
CA VAL A 253 -26.09 0.53 -21.44
C VAL A 253 -25.75 -0.39 -20.27
N ALA A 254 -25.76 0.13 -19.05
CA ALA A 254 -25.45 -0.61 -17.82
C ALA A 254 -26.52 -0.30 -16.75
N GLU A 255 -27.68 -0.96 -16.84
CA GLU A 255 -28.84 -0.71 -15.98
C GLU A 255 -28.55 -0.86 -14.47
N ASP A 256 -27.50 -1.60 -14.08
CA ASP A 256 -27.07 -1.78 -12.70
C ASP A 256 -25.76 -1.06 -12.35
N TYR A 257 -25.41 -0.02 -13.12
CA TYR A 257 -24.27 0.85 -12.86
C TYR A 257 -24.33 1.49 -11.46
N PHE A 258 -25.45 2.17 -11.19
CA PHE A 258 -25.86 2.61 -9.85
C PHE A 258 -27.07 1.77 -9.39
N ASN A 259 -27.42 1.90 -8.10
CA ASN A 259 -28.66 1.31 -7.62
C ASN A 259 -29.85 2.07 -8.21
N GLY A 260 -30.82 1.33 -8.76
CA GLY A 260 -32.13 1.87 -9.16
C GLY A 260 -32.08 2.87 -10.32
N ASN A 261 -31.72 2.43 -11.52
CA ASN A 261 -31.80 3.15 -12.82
C ASN A 261 -31.64 4.68 -12.73
N SER A 262 -30.63 5.11 -11.97
CA SER A 262 -30.37 6.49 -11.61
C SER A 262 -29.09 6.95 -12.29
N ASN A 263 -29.05 8.19 -12.73
CA ASN A 263 -27.84 8.82 -13.24
C ASN A 263 -26.98 9.44 -12.13
N THR A 264 -27.48 9.46 -10.89
CA THR A 264 -26.78 10.03 -9.74
C THR A 264 -26.83 9.11 -8.53
N THR A 265 -25.78 9.17 -7.70
CA THR A 265 -25.78 8.55 -6.37
C THR A 265 -25.01 9.43 -5.38
N ARG A 266 -25.59 9.62 -4.19
CA ARG A 266 -24.98 10.39 -3.10
C ARG A 266 -25.00 9.60 -1.80
N TYR A 267 -23.83 9.38 -1.21
CA TYR A 267 -23.76 8.55 -0.01
C TYR A 267 -22.62 8.94 0.92
N LEU A 268 -22.84 8.66 2.20
CA LEU A 268 -21.78 8.60 3.20
C LEU A 268 -21.23 7.17 3.26
N SER A 269 -19.92 7.05 3.47
CA SER A 269 -19.23 5.78 3.68
C SER A 269 -18.46 5.81 4.99
N LEU A 270 -18.43 4.70 5.70
CA LEU A 270 -17.61 4.52 6.90
C LEU A 270 -16.59 3.41 6.65
N THR A 271 -15.31 3.73 6.76
CA THR A 271 -14.23 2.76 6.75
C THR A 271 -13.62 2.65 8.13
N TYR A 272 -13.44 1.42 8.60
CA TYR A 272 -12.63 1.09 9.77
C TYR A 272 -11.53 0.11 9.37
N SER A 273 -10.29 0.38 9.75
CA SER A 273 -9.20 -0.59 9.59
C SER A 273 -8.35 -0.74 10.83
N VAL A 274 -7.85 -1.95 11.03
CA VAL A 274 -6.84 -2.28 12.04
C VAL A 274 -5.66 -2.93 11.34
N THR A 275 -4.48 -2.37 11.60
CA THR A 275 -3.24 -2.78 10.95
C THR A 275 -2.22 -3.20 12.00
N TRP A 276 -1.58 -4.34 11.77
CA TRP A 276 -0.42 -4.81 12.50
C TRP A 276 0.78 -4.92 11.57
N ASP A 277 1.76 -4.02 11.73
CA ASP A 277 2.92 -3.91 10.85
C ASP A 277 4.23 -4.03 11.65
N LYS A 278 4.89 -5.19 11.51
CA LYS A 278 6.21 -5.47 12.07
C LYS A 278 7.28 -5.68 10.99
N ARG A 279 7.06 -5.15 9.78
CA ARG A 279 8.06 -5.23 8.71
C ARG A 279 9.33 -4.49 9.12
N ASN A 280 10.49 -5.01 8.71
CA ASN A 280 11.77 -4.36 8.93
C ASN A 280 11.91 -3.10 8.06
N LEU A 281 11.56 -3.19 6.79
CA LEU A 281 11.46 -2.08 5.85
C LEU A 281 10.10 -2.15 5.15
N ARG A 282 9.35 -1.04 5.11
CA ARG A 282 8.01 -1.01 4.50
C ARG A 282 8.02 -1.05 2.97
N SER A 283 9.01 -0.42 2.35
CA SER A 283 9.11 -0.27 0.90
C SER A 283 9.50 -1.58 0.20
N PHE A 284 10.42 -2.34 0.80
CA PHE A 284 10.79 -3.67 0.35
C PHE A 284 11.10 -4.59 1.54
N PRO A 285 10.10 -5.28 2.11
CA PRO A 285 10.26 -6.05 3.33
C PRO A 285 11.03 -7.35 3.08
N THR A 286 11.92 -7.70 4.00
CA THR A 286 12.65 -9.00 3.98
C THR A 286 12.47 -9.80 5.25
N LYS A 287 11.93 -9.18 6.31
CA LYS A 287 11.66 -9.82 7.60
C LYS A 287 10.44 -9.17 8.24
N GLY A 288 9.64 -9.97 8.93
CA GLY A 288 8.50 -9.50 9.72
C GLY A 288 7.17 -9.86 9.08
N HIS A 289 6.10 -9.18 9.47
CA HIS A 289 4.76 -9.43 8.95
C HIS A 289 3.95 -8.14 8.85
N PHE A 290 2.91 -8.23 8.02
CA PHE A 290 1.87 -7.23 7.86
C PHE A 290 0.53 -7.95 7.91
N ALA A 291 -0.40 -7.44 8.70
CA ALA A 291 -1.78 -7.89 8.70
C ALA A 291 -2.72 -6.68 8.75
N GLU A 292 -3.78 -6.72 7.96
CA GLU A 292 -4.83 -5.71 7.96
C GLU A 292 -6.21 -6.37 7.91
N LEU A 293 -7.10 -5.92 8.79
CA LEU A 293 -8.54 -6.11 8.63
C LEU A 293 -9.15 -4.75 8.35
N ARG A 294 -9.90 -4.64 7.25
CA ARG A 294 -10.61 -3.42 6.84
C ARG A 294 -12.08 -3.72 6.58
N LEU A 295 -12.96 -2.89 7.13
CA LEU A 295 -14.39 -2.92 6.89
C LEU A 295 -14.80 -1.60 6.24
N ASP A 296 -15.42 -1.68 5.08
CA ASP A 296 -16.02 -0.55 4.38
C ASP A 296 -17.54 -0.70 4.38
N ARG A 297 -18.26 0.27 4.95
CA ARG A 297 -19.69 0.41 4.77
C ARG A 297 -19.93 1.54 3.77
N TYR A 298 -20.41 1.19 2.58
CA TYR A 298 -20.96 2.12 1.61
C TYR A 298 -22.45 2.30 1.92
N GLY A 299 -22.94 3.54 1.91
CA GLY A 299 -24.33 3.88 2.20
C GLY A 299 -24.71 3.70 3.67
N LEU A 300 -24.87 4.83 4.37
CA LEU A 300 -25.41 4.88 5.73
C LEU A 300 -26.93 5.08 5.77
N GLY A 301 -27.60 5.13 4.62
CA GLY A 301 -29.06 5.32 4.51
C GLY A 301 -29.56 6.74 4.82
N LEU A 302 -28.67 7.74 4.80
CA LEU A 302 -28.98 9.11 5.24
C LEU A 302 -29.20 10.13 4.12
N LEU A 303 -28.78 9.83 2.89
CA LEU A 303 -28.70 10.83 1.80
C LEU A 303 -29.59 10.46 0.61
N ASP A 304 -29.22 9.41 -0.12
CA ASP A 304 -29.90 8.98 -1.33
C ASP A 304 -30.50 7.58 -1.16
N LYS A 305 -31.67 7.34 -1.76
CA LYS A 305 -32.30 6.01 -1.83
C LYS A 305 -31.52 5.08 -2.76
N ASN A 306 -30.84 5.66 -3.75
CA ASN A 306 -30.00 4.96 -4.72
C ASN A 306 -28.54 4.83 -4.25
N ALA A 307 -28.29 5.05 -2.95
CA ALA A 307 -26.99 4.79 -2.36
C ALA A 307 -26.64 3.29 -2.43
N PRO A 308 -25.37 2.93 -2.67
CA PRO A 308 -24.92 1.56 -2.47
C PRO A 308 -25.07 1.17 -1.00
N GLU A 309 -25.82 0.13 -0.67
CA GLU A 309 -26.01 -0.34 0.72
C GLU A 309 -25.16 -1.56 1.06
N VAL A 310 -23.85 -1.43 0.86
CA VAL A 310 -22.94 -2.58 0.82
C VAL A 310 -21.92 -2.49 1.93
N THR A 311 -21.68 -3.62 2.60
CA THR A 311 -20.57 -3.75 3.53
C THR A 311 -19.52 -4.68 2.94
N THR A 312 -18.27 -4.25 2.83
CA THR A 312 -17.17 -5.08 2.35
C THR A 312 -16.11 -5.24 3.42
N ALA A 313 -15.77 -6.50 3.72
CA ALA A 313 -14.67 -6.87 4.58
C ALA A 313 -13.47 -7.31 3.73
N TYR A 314 -12.32 -6.70 3.99
CA TYR A 314 -11.03 -7.07 3.43
C TYR A 314 -10.13 -7.62 4.52
N LEU A 315 -9.46 -8.71 4.21
CA LEU A 315 -8.41 -9.30 5.04
C LEU A 315 -7.13 -9.38 4.23
N GLU A 316 -6.02 -8.94 4.81
CA GLU A 316 -4.69 -9.10 4.26
C GLU A 316 -3.75 -9.61 5.34
N ALA A 317 -2.90 -10.57 4.99
CA ALA A 317 -1.88 -11.13 5.86
C ALA A 317 -0.68 -11.55 5.03
N THR A 318 0.50 -11.00 5.32
CA THR A 318 1.76 -11.35 4.66
C THR A 318 2.87 -11.53 5.69
N ARG A 319 3.68 -12.56 5.50
CA ARG A 319 4.83 -12.89 6.35
C ARG A 319 6.08 -13.04 5.51
N TRP A 320 7.16 -12.40 5.94
CA TRP A 320 8.50 -12.51 5.34
C TRP A 320 9.45 -13.21 6.30
N PHE A 321 10.06 -14.28 5.81
CA PHE A 321 11.03 -15.12 6.48
C PHE A 321 12.40 -14.86 5.86
N LYS A 322 13.25 -14.11 6.57
CA LYS A 322 14.67 -13.98 6.21
C LYS A 322 15.37 -15.30 6.58
N LEU A 323 15.59 -16.17 5.60
CA LEU A 323 16.22 -17.47 5.80
C LEU A 323 17.72 -17.32 6.07
N ASN A 324 18.37 -16.39 5.35
CA ASN A 324 19.74 -15.94 5.61
C ASN A 324 19.96 -14.56 4.95
N GLU A 325 21.22 -14.13 4.83
CA GLU A 325 21.57 -12.83 4.27
C GLU A 325 21.31 -12.66 2.76
N ARG A 326 20.98 -13.74 2.03
CA ARG A 326 20.66 -13.68 0.60
C ARG A 326 19.26 -14.18 0.28
N PHE A 327 18.72 -15.12 1.05
CA PHE A 327 17.45 -15.75 0.76
C PHE A 327 16.34 -15.24 1.67
N THR A 328 15.23 -14.84 1.07
CA THR A 328 13.99 -14.46 1.76
C THR A 328 12.82 -15.20 1.14
N PHE A 329 11.97 -15.78 1.96
CA PHE A 329 10.70 -16.35 1.52
C PHE A 329 9.55 -15.50 2.05
N ALA A 330 8.56 -15.22 1.21
CA ALA A 330 7.38 -14.46 1.57
C ALA A 330 6.12 -15.25 1.20
N LEU A 331 5.15 -15.22 2.11
CA LEU A 331 3.83 -15.83 1.90
C LEU A 331 2.75 -14.83 2.29
N GLY A 332 1.76 -14.66 1.43
CA GLY A 332 0.70 -13.69 1.58
C GLY A 332 -0.66 -14.24 1.19
N ALA A 333 -1.69 -13.76 1.88
CA ALA A 333 -3.08 -14.05 1.59
C ALA A 333 -3.90 -12.76 1.66
N ARG A 334 -4.81 -12.60 0.70
CA ARG A 334 -5.79 -11.52 0.62
C ARG A 334 -7.18 -12.09 0.38
N GLY A 335 -8.17 -11.54 1.05
CA GLY A 335 -9.56 -11.92 0.88
C GLY A 335 -10.47 -10.69 0.88
N LYS A 336 -11.50 -10.72 0.05
CA LYS A 336 -12.61 -9.76 0.04
C LYS A 336 -13.90 -10.52 0.20
N ARG A 337 -14.76 -10.08 1.12
CA ARG A 337 -16.14 -10.53 1.23
C ARG A 337 -17.07 -9.33 1.27
N THR A 338 -18.14 -9.40 0.51
CA THR A 338 -19.13 -8.33 0.34
C THR A 338 -20.47 -8.81 0.88
N PHE A 339 -21.22 -7.93 1.52
CA PHE A 339 -22.54 -8.20 2.09
C PHE A 339 -23.51 -7.17 1.52
N GLY A 340 -24.60 -7.65 0.92
CA GLY A 340 -25.55 -6.84 0.15
C GLY A 340 -25.30 -6.93 -1.36
N ARG A 341 -26.25 -6.42 -2.14
CA ARG A 341 -26.16 -6.37 -3.61
C ARG A 341 -25.36 -5.14 -4.02
N GLN A 342 -24.25 -5.35 -4.72
CA GLN A 342 -23.29 -4.29 -5.03
C GLN A 342 -23.54 -3.74 -6.44
N PRO A 343 -23.89 -2.46 -6.63
CA PRO A 343 -23.98 -1.91 -7.99
C PRO A 343 -22.61 -1.96 -8.67
N TYR A 344 -22.58 -2.02 -10.01
CA TYR A 344 -21.35 -2.20 -10.77
C TYR A 344 -20.30 -1.13 -10.41
N TYR A 345 -20.73 0.11 -10.13
CA TYR A 345 -19.87 1.22 -9.73
C TYR A 345 -18.90 0.92 -8.57
N VAL A 346 -19.31 0.09 -7.59
CA VAL A 346 -18.47 -0.31 -6.45
C VAL A 346 -18.00 -1.76 -6.52
N GLN A 347 -18.40 -2.51 -7.55
CA GLN A 347 -18.00 -3.90 -7.75
C GLN A 347 -16.61 -3.99 -8.37
N GLN A 348 -15.68 -4.62 -7.65
CA GLN A 348 -14.32 -4.88 -8.11
C GLN A 348 -13.82 -6.20 -7.53
N GLY A 349 -13.23 -7.06 -8.36
CA GLY A 349 -12.56 -8.28 -7.92
C GLY A 349 -11.04 -8.21 -8.13
N LEU A 350 -10.51 -9.17 -8.90
CA LEU A 350 -9.08 -9.24 -9.26
C LEU A 350 -8.84 -8.56 -10.62
N GLY A 351 -7.61 -8.11 -10.89
CA GLY A 351 -7.25 -7.33 -12.10
C GLY A 351 -7.34 -5.81 -11.93
N TYR A 352 -7.65 -5.33 -10.72
CA TYR A 352 -7.62 -3.91 -10.36
C TYR A 352 -6.39 -3.61 -9.49
N ARG A 353 -6.58 -3.42 -8.17
CA ARG A 353 -5.49 -3.24 -7.20
C ARG A 353 -4.79 -4.55 -6.83
N ASN A 354 -5.50 -5.66 -6.97
CA ASN A 354 -5.05 -7.00 -6.64
C ASN A 354 -5.19 -7.86 -7.88
N SER A 355 -4.18 -8.66 -8.20
CA SER A 355 -4.18 -9.57 -9.34
C SER A 355 -3.36 -10.82 -9.01
N VAL A 356 -3.69 -11.90 -9.71
CA VAL A 356 -2.81 -13.06 -9.88
C VAL A 356 -1.82 -12.67 -10.97
N ARG A 357 -0.50 -12.71 -10.68
CA ARG A 357 0.52 -12.42 -11.69
C ARG A 357 0.40 -13.38 -12.88
N GLY A 358 0.53 -12.86 -14.10
CA GLY A 358 0.25 -13.57 -15.36
C GLY A 358 -1.17 -13.35 -15.91
N TYR A 359 -2.04 -12.62 -15.21
CA TYR A 359 -3.39 -12.25 -15.67
C TYR A 359 -3.57 -10.73 -15.84
N GLU A 360 -2.51 -9.99 -16.11
CA GLU A 360 -2.49 -8.52 -16.15
C GLU A 360 -3.42 -7.92 -17.22
N TYR A 361 -3.75 -8.69 -18.27
CA TYR A 361 -4.69 -8.29 -19.32
C TYR A 361 -6.16 -8.50 -18.96
N TYR A 362 -6.44 -9.14 -17.83
CA TYR A 362 -7.78 -9.53 -17.44
C TYR A 362 -8.27 -8.79 -16.21
N VAL A 363 -9.57 -8.55 -16.20
CA VAL A 363 -10.32 -7.99 -15.09
C VAL A 363 -11.43 -8.96 -14.74
N ILE A 364 -11.47 -9.35 -13.47
CA ILE A 364 -12.41 -10.33 -12.95
C ILE A 364 -13.21 -9.64 -11.85
N ASP A 365 -14.33 -9.06 -12.25
CA ASP A 365 -15.32 -8.52 -11.32
C ASP A 365 -15.95 -9.64 -10.51
N GLY A 366 -16.41 -9.30 -9.30
CA GLY A 366 -17.09 -10.26 -8.45
C GLY A 366 -17.41 -9.73 -7.08
N ASP A 367 -18.34 -10.44 -6.44
CA ASP A 367 -18.81 -10.13 -5.11
C ASP A 367 -17.67 -10.36 -4.10
N HIS A 368 -16.93 -11.47 -4.22
CA HIS A 368 -15.89 -11.89 -3.27
C HIS A 368 -14.65 -12.40 -4.01
N TYR A 369 -13.49 -12.35 -3.37
CA TYR A 369 -12.29 -13.03 -3.91
C TYR A 369 -11.39 -13.55 -2.81
N ALA A 370 -10.55 -14.52 -3.18
CA ALA A 370 -9.40 -14.96 -2.42
C ALA A 370 -8.17 -14.93 -3.32
N LEU A 371 -7.03 -14.54 -2.77
CA LEU A 371 -5.75 -14.45 -3.46
C LEU A 371 -4.64 -14.91 -2.51
N GLY A 372 -3.87 -15.91 -2.92
CA GLY A 372 -2.66 -16.36 -2.27
C GLY A 372 -1.44 -16.02 -3.12
N LYS A 373 -0.34 -15.63 -2.47
CA LYS A 373 0.93 -15.31 -3.12
C LYS A 373 2.08 -15.94 -2.35
N ALA A 374 3.01 -16.57 -3.05
CA ALA A 374 4.28 -17.03 -2.53
C ALA A 374 5.40 -16.40 -3.36
N ASN A 375 6.44 -15.91 -2.70
CA ASN A 375 7.59 -15.31 -3.38
C ASN A 375 8.89 -15.74 -2.70
N PHE A 376 9.87 -16.13 -3.51
CA PHE A 376 11.20 -16.51 -3.07
C PHE A 376 12.21 -15.56 -3.68
N LEU A 377 12.91 -14.83 -2.84
CA LEU A 377 13.86 -13.80 -3.22
C LEU A 377 15.29 -14.26 -2.97
N PHE A 378 16.16 -14.05 -3.95
CA PHE A 378 17.60 -14.20 -3.85
C PHE A 378 18.30 -12.86 -4.11
N ALA A 379 19.00 -12.33 -3.11
CA ALA A 379 19.76 -11.10 -3.24
C ALA A 379 21.03 -11.32 -4.09
N LEU A 380 20.97 -10.92 -5.37
CA LEU A 380 22.14 -10.82 -6.24
C LEU A 380 23.12 -9.79 -5.67
N PHE A 381 22.61 -8.58 -5.46
CA PHE A 381 23.32 -7.49 -4.81
C PHE A 381 22.61 -7.14 -3.51
N LYS A 382 23.27 -7.44 -2.39
CA LYS A 382 22.76 -7.10 -1.06
C LYS A 382 22.56 -5.59 -0.93
N PRO A 383 21.58 -5.15 -0.12
CA PRO A 383 21.40 -3.75 0.24
C PRO A 383 22.71 -3.05 0.58
N LYS A 384 23.06 -2.04 -0.21
CA LYS A 384 24.21 -1.16 0.04
C LYS A 384 23.82 0.29 -0.14
N THR A 385 24.46 1.13 0.67
CA THR A 385 24.33 2.57 0.58
C THR A 385 25.68 3.15 0.16
N PHE A 386 25.65 4.03 -0.82
CA PHE A 386 26.81 4.73 -1.34
C PHE A 386 26.59 6.23 -1.15
N ARG A 387 27.66 6.95 -0.83
CA ARG A 387 27.64 8.41 -0.74
C ARG A 387 28.30 8.99 -1.99
N VAL A 388 27.59 9.87 -2.68
CA VAL A 388 27.98 10.44 -3.97
C VAL A 388 28.25 11.93 -3.78
N GLU A 389 29.52 12.28 -3.52
CA GLU A 389 29.90 13.63 -3.08
C GLU A 389 29.71 14.73 -4.14
N PHE A 390 29.69 14.38 -5.44
CA PHE A 390 29.51 15.37 -6.52
C PHE A 390 28.09 15.95 -6.57
N ILE A 391 27.09 15.29 -5.95
CA ILE A 391 25.72 15.79 -5.92
C ILE A 391 25.66 16.95 -4.92
N PRO A 392 25.22 18.16 -5.32
CA PRO A 392 25.29 19.34 -4.44
C PRO A 392 24.28 19.29 -3.29
N ILE A 393 23.16 18.57 -3.45
CA ILE A 393 22.07 18.52 -2.48
C ILE A 393 22.28 17.32 -1.55
N GLU A 394 22.50 17.58 -0.25
CA GLU A 394 22.80 16.56 0.77
C GLU A 394 21.76 15.42 0.80
N SER A 395 20.47 15.73 0.64
CA SER A 395 19.38 14.74 0.61
C SER A 395 19.44 13.77 -0.58
N PHE A 396 20.27 14.03 -1.59
CA PHE A 396 20.45 13.16 -2.75
C PHE A 396 21.83 12.50 -2.82
N ARG A 397 22.75 12.84 -1.90
CA ARG A 397 24.09 12.24 -1.86
C ARG A 397 24.06 10.77 -1.43
N THR A 398 23.08 10.39 -0.64
CA THR A 398 22.95 9.02 -0.11
C THR A 398 22.12 8.18 -1.08
N VAL A 399 22.79 7.29 -1.82
CA VAL A 399 22.16 6.39 -2.80
C VAL A 399 22.10 4.97 -2.25
N TYR A 400 20.89 4.45 -2.10
CA TYR A 400 20.61 3.05 -1.77
C TYR A 400 20.45 2.22 -3.05
N PHE A 401 20.97 0.99 -3.06
CA PHE A 401 20.81 0.03 -4.14
C PHE A 401 20.74 -1.40 -3.62
N ALA A 402 19.78 -2.18 -4.11
CA ALA A 402 19.69 -3.62 -3.94
C ALA A 402 19.06 -4.25 -5.19
N LEU A 403 19.49 -5.47 -5.52
CA LEU A 403 18.96 -6.23 -6.67
C LEU A 403 18.66 -7.66 -6.25
N TYR A 404 17.47 -8.13 -6.54
CA TYR A 404 16.99 -9.47 -6.19
C TYR A 404 16.52 -10.20 -7.44
N LEU A 405 16.80 -11.49 -7.52
CA LEU A 405 16.03 -12.41 -8.35
C LEU A 405 14.83 -12.87 -7.53
N ASP A 406 13.66 -12.88 -8.16
CA ASP A 406 12.43 -13.38 -7.57
C ASP A 406 11.92 -14.60 -8.34
N ALA A 407 11.32 -15.53 -7.60
CA ALA A 407 10.61 -16.68 -8.14
C ALA A 407 9.29 -16.80 -7.37
N PHE A 408 8.18 -16.87 -8.09
CA PHE A 408 6.89 -16.73 -7.45
C PHE A 408 5.81 -17.66 -7.98
N VAL A 409 4.79 -17.83 -7.13
CA VAL A 409 3.53 -18.52 -7.47
C VAL A 409 2.38 -17.77 -6.82
N ASP A 410 1.39 -17.41 -7.62
CA ASP A 410 0.15 -16.77 -7.20
C ASP A 410 -1.04 -17.68 -7.56
N ALA A 411 -2.07 -17.66 -6.73
CA ALA A 411 -3.32 -18.36 -6.99
C ALA A 411 -4.51 -17.50 -6.53
N GLY A 412 -5.58 -17.46 -7.31
CA GLY A 412 -6.73 -16.64 -7.01
C GLY A 412 -8.04 -17.28 -7.45
N TYR A 413 -9.13 -16.81 -6.85
CA TYR A 413 -10.49 -17.20 -7.20
C TYR A 413 -11.42 -16.02 -6.93
N VAL A 414 -12.33 -15.75 -7.86
CA VAL A 414 -13.34 -14.71 -7.73
C VAL A 414 -14.71 -15.35 -7.81
N TRP A 415 -15.55 -15.06 -6.82
CA TRP A 415 -16.96 -15.44 -6.84
C TRP A 415 -17.77 -14.30 -7.41
N ASP A 416 -18.48 -14.56 -8.49
CA ASP A 416 -19.44 -13.63 -9.08
C ASP A 416 -20.77 -14.33 -9.32
N SER A 417 -21.85 -13.71 -8.83
CA SER A 417 -23.22 -14.20 -8.97
C SER A 417 -23.95 -13.62 -10.17
N ARG A 418 -23.41 -12.57 -10.82
CA ARG A 418 -24.16 -11.77 -11.80
C ARG A 418 -23.60 -11.79 -13.22
N TYR A 419 -22.28 -11.64 -13.37
CA TYR A 419 -21.67 -11.51 -14.70
C TYR A 419 -20.80 -12.71 -15.08
N ALA A 420 -20.83 -13.79 -14.30
CA ALA A 420 -19.99 -14.97 -14.51
C ALA A 420 -20.24 -15.66 -15.86
N ASP A 421 -21.49 -15.67 -16.35
CA ASP A 421 -21.84 -16.31 -17.63
C ASP A 421 -21.17 -15.63 -18.84
N GLN A 422 -20.77 -14.37 -18.69
CA GLN A 422 -20.09 -13.56 -19.70
C GLN A 422 -18.58 -13.48 -19.49
N ASN A 423 -18.05 -14.10 -18.42
CA ASN A 423 -16.69 -13.90 -17.95
C ASN A 423 -16.09 -15.24 -17.47
N PHE A 424 -15.37 -15.92 -18.36
CA PHE A 424 -14.88 -17.29 -18.15
C PHE A 424 -13.93 -17.49 -16.94
N LEU A 425 -13.24 -16.44 -16.47
CA LEU A 425 -12.39 -16.49 -15.28
C LEU A 425 -13.17 -16.28 -13.97
N ALA A 426 -14.39 -15.74 -14.03
CA ALA A 426 -15.24 -15.67 -12.86
C ALA A 426 -15.71 -17.08 -12.47
N ASN A 427 -15.75 -17.38 -11.17
CA ASN A 427 -16.02 -18.72 -10.64
C ASN A 427 -15.07 -19.83 -11.12
N SER A 428 -13.88 -19.46 -11.63
CA SER A 428 -12.84 -20.39 -12.07
C SER A 428 -11.54 -20.19 -11.28
N PRO A 429 -10.79 -21.27 -10.97
CA PRO A 429 -9.48 -21.14 -10.34
C PRO A 429 -8.47 -20.50 -11.30
N MET A 430 -7.71 -19.54 -10.80
CA MET A 430 -6.61 -18.89 -11.51
C MET A 430 -5.30 -19.20 -10.80
N SER A 431 -4.25 -19.46 -11.56
CA SER A 431 -2.89 -19.57 -11.03
C SER A 431 -1.87 -19.05 -12.02
N GLY A 432 -0.82 -18.43 -11.50
CA GLY A 432 0.29 -17.95 -12.29
C GLY A 432 1.60 -18.07 -11.53
N TYR A 433 2.69 -18.25 -12.26
CA TYR A 433 4.02 -18.41 -11.71
C TYR A 433 5.04 -17.81 -12.65
N GLY A 434 6.22 -17.49 -12.13
CA GLY A 434 7.22 -16.80 -12.91
C GLY A 434 8.52 -16.57 -12.18
N LEU A 435 9.41 -15.91 -12.90
CA LEU A 435 10.68 -15.40 -12.40
C LEU A 435 10.75 -13.92 -12.69
N GLY A 436 11.49 -13.18 -11.87
CA GLY A 436 11.73 -11.77 -12.12
C GLY A 436 13.03 -11.23 -11.55
N LEU A 437 13.21 -9.94 -11.78
CA LEU A 437 14.32 -9.14 -11.32
C LEU A 437 13.79 -7.86 -10.66
N ASP A 438 14.02 -7.74 -9.35
CA ASP A 438 13.58 -6.64 -8.53
C ASP A 438 14.75 -5.71 -8.20
N LEU A 439 14.69 -4.47 -8.71
CA LEU A 439 15.59 -3.38 -8.35
C LEU A 439 14.94 -2.52 -7.26
N VAL A 440 15.65 -2.35 -6.13
CA VAL A 440 15.24 -1.46 -5.04
C VAL A 440 16.27 -0.35 -4.92
N THR A 441 15.82 0.90 -4.96
CA THR A 441 16.69 2.07 -4.91
C THR A 441 16.17 3.10 -3.89
N SER A 442 16.89 4.22 -3.79
CA SER A 442 16.60 5.33 -2.89
C SER A 442 15.15 5.82 -3.00
N TYR A 443 14.67 6.51 -1.97
CA TYR A 443 13.31 7.05 -1.92
C TYR A 443 12.21 5.98 -2.05
N ASP A 444 12.45 4.77 -1.54
CA ASP A 444 11.48 3.68 -1.50
C ASP A 444 10.99 3.22 -2.88
N GLN A 445 11.78 3.49 -3.93
CA GLN A 445 11.46 3.11 -5.29
C GLN A 445 11.81 1.64 -5.55
N VAL A 446 10.88 0.94 -6.19
CA VAL A 446 11.02 -0.46 -6.60
C VAL A 446 10.67 -0.55 -8.09
N ALA A 447 11.49 -1.25 -8.88
CA ALA A 447 11.17 -1.61 -10.26
C ALA A 447 11.32 -3.12 -10.40
N ARG A 448 10.31 -3.79 -10.97
CA ARG A 448 10.28 -5.25 -11.12
C ARG A 448 10.05 -5.62 -12.56
N LEU A 449 10.90 -6.50 -13.07
CA LEU A 449 10.76 -7.09 -14.40
C LEU A 449 10.40 -8.57 -14.21
N GLU A 450 9.19 -8.97 -14.54
CA GLU A 450 8.69 -10.33 -14.31
C GLU A 450 8.38 -11.01 -15.65
N TYR A 451 8.81 -12.25 -15.81
CA TYR A 451 8.38 -13.15 -16.87
C TYR A 451 7.49 -14.23 -16.29
N THR A 452 6.28 -14.35 -16.82
CA THR A 452 5.19 -15.05 -16.13
C THR A 452 4.51 -16.05 -17.05
N PHE A 453 3.89 -17.06 -16.45
CA PHE A 453 3.05 -18.07 -17.07
C PHE A 453 1.74 -18.18 -16.29
N ASN A 454 0.62 -18.36 -16.98
CA ASN A 454 -0.69 -18.53 -16.35
C ASN A 454 -1.35 -19.87 -16.69
N ALA A 455 -2.45 -20.20 -16.00
CA ALA A 455 -3.17 -21.46 -16.22
C ALA A 455 -3.90 -21.54 -17.57
N LEU A 456 -4.03 -20.43 -18.31
CA LEU A 456 -4.56 -20.41 -19.68
C LEU A 456 -3.49 -20.82 -20.72
N GLY A 457 -2.24 -21.05 -20.29
CA GLY A 457 -1.12 -21.36 -21.17
C GLY A 457 -0.48 -20.13 -21.81
N GLU A 458 -0.83 -18.93 -21.33
CA GLU A 458 -0.22 -17.68 -21.81
C GLU A 458 1.06 -17.38 -21.03
N SER A 459 1.96 -16.61 -21.65
CA SER A 459 3.15 -16.10 -21.00
C SER A 459 3.43 -14.66 -21.44
N GLY A 460 4.14 -13.90 -20.60
CA GLY A 460 4.39 -12.49 -20.88
C GLY A 460 5.44 -11.86 -19.98
N PHE A 461 6.06 -10.79 -20.49
CA PHE A 461 6.95 -9.90 -19.74
C PHE A 461 6.15 -8.72 -19.21
N PHE A 462 6.31 -8.44 -17.91
CA PHE A 462 5.61 -7.36 -17.22
C PHE A 462 6.59 -6.50 -16.43
N LEU A 463 6.28 -5.20 -16.36
CA LEU A 463 7.03 -4.21 -15.60
C LEU A 463 6.14 -3.63 -14.51
N HIS A 464 6.61 -3.63 -13.28
CA HIS A 464 5.89 -3.08 -12.13
C HIS A 464 6.77 -2.13 -11.31
N PHE A 465 6.16 -1.15 -10.63
CA PHE A 465 6.87 -0.12 -9.86
C PHE A 465 6.57 -0.13 -8.34
N THR A 466 5.99 -1.23 -7.84
CA THR A 466 5.63 -1.43 -6.43
C THR A 466 5.98 -2.86 -6.03
N HIS A 467 6.20 -3.16 -4.75
CA HIS A 467 6.42 -4.53 -4.26
C HIS A 467 5.21 -5.49 -4.55
N PRO A 468 5.42 -6.81 -4.73
CA PRO A 468 4.37 -7.78 -5.16
C PRO A 468 3.24 -8.05 -4.18
N PHE A 469 3.50 -7.80 -2.89
CA PHE A 469 2.53 -7.89 -1.81
C PHE A 469 2.15 -6.48 -1.41
#